data_AF-A0A7S3I7J1-F1
#
_entry.id   AF-A0A7S3I7J1-F1
#
_cell.length_a   1.000
_cell.length_b   1.000
_cell.length_c   1.000
_cell.angle_alpha   90.00
_cell.angle_beta   90.00
_cell.angle_gamma   90.00
#
_symmetry.space_group_name_H-M   'P 1'
#
loop_
_entity.id
_entity.type
_entity.pdbx_description
1 polymer ?
#
loop_
_entity_poly.entity_id
_entity_poly.type
_entity_poly.pdbx_seq_one_letter_code
_entity_poly.pdbx_strand_id
1 'polypeptide(L)'
;MLRNDTASEFLKPALKNLLEVYLKIMESIDSEELIGALEEIVEKFSEDIGPFAVQLCQQLAAKYQAMVTEDNGDDDDGEEERALAAAGCVTAMRRIIEAINKDKAGLASILPIIYPILMHCLTPDGLDSIDDGLDCTNIFIYYACDRESRVPVELWKLLPQMMYITGGNDDDVDGGFAFEQLPAVISCLQNFVAKDPQTFLSVGEGQTETYFELTVKFIRRILVINAQSVHKEDGVNTLRSLIAIFENLPGQIDQAMPMLVGMLLAEIKIAFDEGSSCPKNYQSMLMQTIAMALFNNNVLTLSIVEQEGQTVPLFSTWLTYMPKFKLEFEIRRIVFGLLAILRVPAGQLPPVVQQQLPQIVQHLGRLGDVVYKERVKNLEDNEKYVREGFNSDGDDEELDDDADESNPSAYEDMKKAMKSGKPIDDDDVSDDGDEDYEENAGEYCLYDSPLEETDELITIKETLDQIHQADQSAFQYITSTQTEEERTKMLEVLGKAEELKQREKACSEAFKANETAK
;
A
#
# COMPACT_ATOMS: atom_id res chain seq x y z
N MET A 1 6.67 -35.39 -0.17
CA MET A 1 5.97 -35.99 0.99
C MET A 1 5.10 -34.96 1.72
N LEU A 2 5.62 -33.75 1.93
CA LEU A 2 4.90 -32.63 2.58
C LEU A 2 3.69 -32.11 1.78
N ARG A 3 3.62 -32.38 0.46
CA ARG A 3 2.45 -32.12 -0.39
C ARG A 3 1.22 -33.01 -0.12
N ASN A 4 1.31 -33.96 0.81
CA ASN A 4 0.19 -34.82 1.19
C ASN A 4 -0.25 -34.49 2.62
N ASP A 5 -1.48 -34.03 2.82
CA ASP A 5 -1.94 -33.52 4.11
C ASP A 5 -1.93 -34.59 5.21
N THR A 6 -2.26 -35.84 4.88
CA THR A 6 -2.16 -36.95 5.84
C THR A 6 -0.72 -37.18 6.30
N ALA A 7 0.26 -37.02 5.41
CA ALA A 7 1.68 -37.12 5.77
C ALA A 7 2.13 -35.93 6.62
N SER A 8 1.64 -34.71 6.33
CA SER A 8 1.96 -33.50 7.09
C SER A 8 1.37 -33.55 8.50
N GLU A 9 0.11 -33.97 8.65
CA GLU A 9 -0.50 -34.21 9.96
C GLU A 9 0.25 -35.29 10.76
N PHE A 10 0.72 -36.34 10.10
CA PHE A 10 1.52 -37.38 10.74
C PHE A 10 2.88 -36.86 11.22
N LEU A 11 3.49 -35.93 10.49
CA LEU A 11 4.80 -35.34 10.82
C LEU A 11 4.72 -34.25 11.90
N LYS A 12 3.58 -33.56 12.03
CA LYS A 12 3.38 -32.45 12.97
C LYS A 12 3.82 -32.75 14.41
N PRO A 13 3.49 -33.92 15.04
CA PRO A 13 3.96 -34.25 16.39
C PRO A 13 5.48 -34.44 16.49
N ALA A 14 6.16 -34.73 15.38
CA ALA A 14 7.59 -34.92 15.29
C ALA A 14 8.35 -33.66 14.83
N LEU A 15 7.65 -32.58 14.44
CA LEU A 15 8.22 -31.36 13.88
C LEU A 15 9.35 -30.78 14.75
N LYS A 16 9.13 -30.73 16.07
CA LYS A 16 10.16 -30.30 17.03
C LYS A 16 11.45 -31.10 16.89
N ASN A 17 11.36 -32.43 16.89
CA ASN A 17 12.53 -33.30 16.79
C ASN A 17 13.17 -33.18 15.41
N LEU A 18 12.36 -33.00 14.37
CA LEU A 18 12.83 -32.79 13.00
C LEU A 18 13.65 -31.51 12.91
N LEU A 19 13.11 -30.37 13.36
CA LEU A 19 13.81 -29.08 13.37
C LEU A 19 15.06 -29.14 14.26
N GLU A 20 15.01 -29.76 15.44
CA GLU A 20 16.19 -29.92 16.30
C GLU A 20 17.32 -30.73 15.63
N VAL A 21 16.98 -31.75 14.82
CA VAL A 21 17.97 -32.49 14.02
C VAL A 21 18.44 -31.64 12.84
N TYR A 22 17.52 -30.96 12.17
CA TYR A 22 17.78 -30.12 11.03
C TYR A 22 18.78 -29.00 11.35
N LEU A 23 18.51 -28.27 12.43
CA LEU A 23 19.37 -27.22 12.99
C LEU A 23 20.80 -27.74 13.27
N LYS A 24 20.95 -28.97 13.77
CA LYS A 24 22.28 -29.58 14.01
C LYS A 24 23.01 -29.92 12.71
N ILE A 25 22.27 -30.39 11.70
CA ILE A 25 22.83 -30.68 10.38
C ILE A 25 23.27 -29.37 9.73
N MET A 26 22.46 -28.32 9.80
CA MET A 26 22.81 -26.98 9.31
C MET A 26 24.07 -26.42 9.99
N GLU A 27 24.25 -26.64 11.30
CA GLU A 27 25.48 -26.26 12.01
C GLU A 27 26.72 -27.06 11.56
N SER A 28 26.53 -28.26 11.01
CA SER A 28 27.62 -29.20 10.70
C SER A 28 27.96 -29.27 9.20
N ILE A 29 27.03 -28.88 8.33
CA ILE A 29 27.12 -29.02 6.88
C ILE A 29 26.70 -27.69 6.24
N ASP A 30 27.56 -27.22 5.33
CA ASP A 30 27.22 -26.12 4.44
C ASP A 30 26.65 -26.71 3.13
N SER A 31 25.35 -26.52 2.92
CA SER A 31 24.61 -27.11 1.80
C SER A 31 23.37 -26.28 1.52
N GLU A 32 23.27 -25.80 0.29
CA GLU A 32 22.15 -25.02 -0.23
C GLU A 32 20.84 -25.83 -0.24
N GLU A 33 20.91 -27.13 -0.53
CA GLU A 33 19.77 -28.05 -0.47
C GLU A 33 19.12 -28.09 0.92
N LEU A 34 19.90 -27.84 1.98
CA LEU A 34 19.38 -27.73 3.35
C LEU A 34 18.70 -26.37 3.61
N ILE A 35 18.98 -25.33 2.85
CA ILE A 35 18.27 -24.05 2.98
C ILE A 35 16.92 -24.19 2.30
N GLY A 36 16.89 -24.65 1.03
CA GLY A 36 15.64 -24.86 0.29
C GLY A 36 14.67 -25.83 0.97
N ALA A 37 15.17 -26.95 1.53
CA ALA A 37 14.30 -27.86 2.28
C ALA A 37 13.79 -27.28 3.61
N LEU A 38 14.45 -26.28 4.19
CA LEU A 38 13.94 -25.58 5.37
C LEU A 38 12.77 -24.66 4.99
N GLU A 39 12.87 -23.97 3.85
CA GLU A 39 11.80 -23.12 3.33
C GLU A 39 10.51 -23.91 3.15
N GLU A 40 10.57 -25.08 2.49
CA GLU A 40 9.39 -25.96 2.33
C GLU A 40 8.78 -26.41 3.68
N ILE A 41 9.62 -26.63 4.70
CA ILE A 41 9.15 -27.00 6.04
C ILE A 41 8.45 -25.82 6.71
N VAL A 42 9.05 -24.62 6.65
CA VAL A 42 8.50 -23.41 7.27
C VAL A 42 7.16 -23.05 6.63
N GLU A 43 7.07 -23.15 5.30
CA GLU A 43 5.85 -22.90 4.55
C GLU A 43 4.72 -23.87 4.96
N LYS A 44 5.01 -25.18 4.99
CA LYS A 44 3.97 -26.18 5.31
C LYS A 44 3.55 -26.20 6.78
N PHE A 45 4.42 -25.78 7.70
CA PHE A 45 4.18 -25.78 9.14
C PHE A 45 4.21 -24.38 9.76
N SER A 46 3.78 -23.37 9.00
CA SER A 46 3.83 -21.95 9.41
C SER A 46 3.18 -21.68 10.77
N GLU A 47 2.05 -22.33 11.08
CA GLU A 47 1.36 -22.21 12.38
C GLU A 47 2.16 -22.75 13.58
N ASP A 48 3.09 -23.68 13.34
CA ASP A 48 3.84 -24.38 14.38
C ASP A 48 5.30 -23.93 14.48
N ILE A 49 5.75 -23.02 13.61
CA ILE A 49 7.14 -22.56 13.53
C ILE A 49 7.51 -21.56 14.63
N GLY A 50 6.52 -20.84 15.18
CA GLY A 50 6.71 -19.79 16.19
C GLY A 50 7.73 -20.11 17.30
N PRO A 51 7.63 -21.28 17.99
CA PRO A 51 8.57 -21.64 19.06
C PRO A 51 10.04 -21.79 18.65
N PHE A 52 10.33 -21.97 17.35
CA PHE A 52 11.67 -22.20 16.81
C PHE A 52 12.21 -21.02 16.00
N ALA A 53 11.36 -20.05 15.65
CA ALA A 53 11.67 -18.97 14.73
C ALA A 53 12.94 -18.18 15.10
N VAL A 54 13.07 -17.79 16.38
CA VAL A 54 14.26 -17.06 16.86
C VAL A 54 15.53 -17.86 16.65
N GLN A 55 15.53 -19.16 16.97
CA GLN A 55 16.71 -20.02 16.83
C GLN A 55 17.06 -20.26 15.36
N LEU A 56 16.04 -20.45 14.51
CA LEU A 56 16.23 -20.61 13.06
C LEU A 56 16.86 -19.36 12.45
N CYS A 57 16.32 -18.16 12.75
CA CYS A 57 16.90 -16.90 12.27
C CYS A 57 18.32 -16.68 12.78
N GLN A 58 18.66 -17.09 14.00
CA GLN A 58 20.04 -17.01 14.52
C GLN A 58 21.00 -17.86 13.70
N GLN A 59 20.62 -19.09 13.34
CA GLN A 59 21.48 -19.97 12.56
C GLN A 59 21.62 -19.50 11.11
N LEU A 60 20.52 -19.09 10.48
CA LEU A 60 20.54 -18.52 9.13
C LEU A 60 21.38 -17.24 9.08
N ALA A 61 21.24 -16.36 10.07
CA ALA A 61 22.04 -15.14 10.15
C ALA A 61 23.54 -15.43 10.34
N ALA A 62 23.90 -16.44 11.15
CA ALA A 62 25.29 -16.85 11.31
C ALA A 62 25.89 -17.42 10.01
N LYS A 63 25.10 -18.20 9.26
CA LYS A 63 25.50 -18.71 7.94
C LYS A 63 25.68 -17.60 6.93
N TYR A 64 24.71 -16.70 6.82
CA TYR A 64 24.81 -15.53 5.96
C TYR A 64 26.09 -14.75 6.25
N GLN A 65 26.37 -14.46 7.52
CA GLN A 65 27.58 -13.74 7.92
C GLN A 65 28.87 -14.48 7.52
N ALA A 66 28.91 -15.81 7.64
CA ALA A 66 30.06 -16.59 7.19
C ALA A 66 30.27 -16.45 5.67
N MET A 67 29.19 -16.57 4.89
CA MET A 67 29.27 -16.48 3.42
C MET A 67 29.73 -15.11 2.92
N VAL A 68 29.29 -14.00 3.55
CA VAL A 68 29.63 -12.63 3.11
C VAL A 68 30.94 -12.09 3.69
N THR A 69 31.55 -12.75 4.67
CA THR A 69 32.82 -12.28 5.30
C THR A 69 34.06 -13.07 4.91
N GLU A 70 33.89 -14.24 4.28
CA GLU A 70 35.00 -15.08 3.84
C GLU A 70 35.70 -14.50 2.59
N ASP A 71 36.69 -13.64 2.83
CA ASP A 71 37.61 -13.10 1.81
C ASP A 71 38.54 -14.20 1.30
N ASN A 72 38.34 -14.63 0.05
CA ASN A 72 39.02 -15.81 -0.51
C ASN A 72 39.98 -15.50 -1.67
N GLY A 73 40.55 -14.29 -1.72
CA GLY A 73 41.61 -13.96 -2.69
C GLY A 73 41.17 -14.10 -4.16
N ASP A 74 42.11 -13.97 -5.10
CA ASP A 74 41.90 -13.83 -6.56
C ASP A 74 41.14 -14.99 -7.29
N ASP A 75 40.51 -15.94 -6.59
CA ASP A 75 39.71 -17.02 -7.19
C ASP A 75 38.21 -16.61 -7.27
N ASP A 76 37.88 -15.88 -8.33
CA ASP A 76 36.56 -15.33 -8.72
C ASP A 76 35.51 -16.44 -9.05
N ASP A 77 35.95 -17.68 -9.26
CA ASP A 77 35.13 -18.78 -9.80
C ASP A 77 34.00 -19.30 -8.85
N GLY A 78 33.91 -18.79 -7.60
CA GLY A 78 32.92 -19.24 -6.59
C GLY A 78 32.22 -18.13 -5.82
N GLU A 79 32.33 -16.87 -6.25
CA GLU A 79 31.68 -15.72 -5.60
C GLU A 79 30.16 -15.71 -5.84
N GLU A 80 29.74 -15.95 -7.09
CA GLU A 80 28.31 -15.99 -7.48
C GLU A 80 27.53 -17.09 -6.73
N GLU A 81 28.09 -18.31 -6.64
CA GLU A 81 27.44 -19.43 -5.93
C GLU A 81 27.24 -19.12 -4.43
N ARG A 82 28.18 -18.39 -3.81
CA ARG A 82 28.05 -17.96 -2.42
C ARG A 82 27.03 -16.85 -2.24
N ALA A 83 27.00 -15.88 -3.16
CA ALA A 83 26.03 -14.80 -3.12
C ALA A 83 24.59 -15.35 -3.21
N LEU A 84 24.37 -16.33 -4.10
CA LEU A 84 23.09 -17.05 -4.22
C LEU A 84 22.75 -17.84 -2.93
N ALA A 85 23.72 -18.56 -2.36
CA ALA A 85 23.49 -19.28 -1.10
C ALA A 85 23.20 -18.32 0.08
N ALA A 86 23.82 -17.14 0.10
CA ALA A 86 23.55 -16.10 1.07
C ALA A 86 22.14 -15.51 0.87
N ALA A 87 21.74 -15.25 -0.37
CA ALA A 87 20.38 -14.83 -0.70
C ALA A 87 19.33 -15.83 -0.20
N GLY A 88 19.53 -17.12 -0.44
CA GLY A 88 18.65 -18.18 0.09
C GLY A 88 18.54 -18.17 1.62
N CYS A 89 19.59 -17.77 2.36
CA CYS A 89 19.46 -17.58 3.80
C CYS A 89 18.49 -16.45 4.16
N VAL A 90 18.48 -15.35 3.40
CA VAL A 90 17.57 -14.21 3.60
C VAL A 90 16.14 -14.58 3.21
N THR A 91 15.97 -15.32 2.11
CA THR A 91 14.67 -15.88 1.69
C THR A 91 14.07 -16.75 2.79
N ALA A 92 14.85 -17.72 3.32
CA ALA A 92 14.40 -18.57 4.43
C ALA A 92 14.05 -17.76 5.69
N MET A 93 14.82 -16.71 6.00
CA MET A 93 14.49 -15.81 7.10
C MET A 93 13.18 -15.04 6.85
N ARG A 94 12.95 -14.53 5.63
CA ARG A 94 11.69 -13.88 5.25
C ARG A 94 10.50 -14.81 5.49
N ARG A 95 10.56 -16.06 5.01
CA ARG A 95 9.50 -17.07 5.19
C ARG A 95 9.19 -17.33 6.67
N ILE A 96 10.21 -17.38 7.53
CA ILE A 96 10.02 -17.53 8.97
C ILE A 96 9.29 -16.31 9.55
N ILE A 97 9.70 -15.09 9.18
CA ILE A 97 9.08 -13.84 9.64
C ILE A 97 7.61 -13.77 9.19
N GLU A 98 7.32 -14.13 7.94
CA GLU A 98 5.95 -14.23 7.40
C GLU A 98 5.10 -15.23 8.20
N ALA A 99 5.63 -16.42 8.46
CA ALA A 99 4.94 -17.47 9.23
C ALA A 99 4.57 -17.02 10.66
N ILE A 100 5.37 -16.12 11.27
CA ILE A 100 5.13 -15.61 12.62
C ILE A 100 4.56 -14.19 12.64
N ASN A 101 4.00 -13.69 11.54
CA ASN A 101 3.55 -12.29 11.43
C ASN A 101 2.53 -11.84 12.51
N LYS A 102 1.85 -12.78 13.19
CA LYS A 102 0.96 -12.52 14.33
C LYS A 102 1.67 -12.48 15.69
N ASP A 103 2.89 -12.98 15.81
CA ASP A 103 3.71 -12.97 17.03
C ASP A 103 4.62 -11.74 17.09
N LYS A 104 4.07 -10.61 17.52
CA LYS A 104 4.82 -9.35 17.71
C LYS A 104 6.05 -9.52 18.61
N ALA A 105 5.98 -10.38 19.63
CA ALA A 105 7.09 -10.60 20.56
C ALA A 105 8.23 -11.41 19.92
N GLY A 106 7.87 -12.41 19.12
CA GLY A 106 8.81 -13.15 18.27
C GLY A 106 9.52 -12.24 17.27
N LEU A 107 8.76 -11.43 16.52
CA LEU A 107 9.31 -10.45 15.57
C LEU A 107 10.27 -9.47 16.24
N ALA A 108 9.88 -8.90 17.39
CA ALA A 108 10.75 -7.99 18.15
C ALA A 108 12.05 -8.67 18.63
N SER A 109 12.02 -9.98 18.89
CA SER A 109 13.20 -10.75 19.29
C SER A 109 14.12 -11.09 18.11
N ILE A 110 13.55 -11.20 16.90
CA ILE A 110 14.28 -11.51 15.66
C ILE A 110 14.93 -10.26 15.06
N LEU A 111 14.29 -9.09 15.15
CA LEU A 111 14.80 -7.86 14.53
C LEU A 111 16.29 -7.57 14.82
N PRO A 112 16.80 -7.65 16.07
CA PRO A 112 18.22 -7.40 16.34
C PRO A 112 19.18 -8.41 15.69
N ILE A 113 18.70 -9.62 15.40
CA ILE A 113 19.49 -10.69 14.74
C ILE A 113 19.64 -10.37 13.25
N ILE A 114 18.55 -9.92 12.63
CA ILE A 114 18.47 -9.72 11.18
C ILE A 114 18.88 -8.31 10.76
N TYR A 115 18.78 -7.31 11.64
CA TYR A 115 19.12 -5.92 11.31
C TYR A 115 20.48 -5.71 10.61
N PRO A 116 21.60 -6.34 11.03
CA PRO A 116 22.87 -6.22 10.31
C PRO A 116 22.81 -6.73 8.87
N ILE A 117 21.97 -7.74 8.61
CA ILE A 117 21.75 -8.33 7.29
C ILE A 117 20.91 -7.38 6.44
N LEU A 118 19.85 -6.79 7.00
CA LEU A 118 19.06 -5.76 6.30
C LEU A 118 19.92 -4.59 5.86
N MET A 119 20.86 -4.14 6.71
CA MET A 119 21.81 -3.10 6.34
C MET A 119 22.71 -3.53 5.17
N HIS A 120 23.17 -4.78 5.15
CA HIS A 120 24.01 -5.31 4.08
C HIS A 120 23.25 -5.44 2.75
N CYS A 121 22.00 -5.89 2.78
CA CYS A 121 21.13 -6.02 1.60
C CYS A 121 20.95 -4.71 0.84
N LEU A 122 21.11 -3.56 1.51
CA LEU A 122 21.02 -2.23 0.89
C LEU A 122 22.37 -1.67 0.42
N THR A 123 23.37 -2.54 0.22
CA THR A 123 24.69 -2.18 -0.33
C THR A 123 24.93 -2.91 -1.65
N PRO A 124 25.89 -2.45 -2.48
CA PRO A 124 26.23 -3.16 -3.73
C PRO A 124 26.59 -4.63 -3.53
N ASP A 125 27.22 -4.97 -2.40
CA ASP A 125 27.67 -6.34 -2.08
C ASP A 125 26.51 -7.24 -1.60
N GLY A 126 25.34 -6.66 -1.28
CA GLY A 126 24.15 -7.38 -0.82
C GLY A 126 23.02 -7.42 -1.83
N LEU A 127 23.29 -7.07 -3.09
CA LEU A 127 22.29 -6.90 -4.14
C LEU A 127 21.42 -8.13 -4.36
N ASP A 128 22.00 -9.33 -4.34
CA ASP A 128 21.24 -10.58 -4.55
C ASP A 128 20.23 -10.87 -3.43
N SER A 129 20.27 -10.14 -2.31
CA SER A 129 19.36 -10.27 -1.18
C SER A 129 18.45 -9.05 -0.97
N ILE A 130 18.47 -8.08 -1.89
CA ILE A 130 17.82 -6.78 -1.69
C ILE A 130 16.29 -6.91 -1.57
N ASP A 131 15.67 -7.74 -2.42
CA ASP A 131 14.22 -7.98 -2.44
C ASP A 131 13.74 -8.51 -1.08
N ASP A 132 14.31 -9.65 -0.65
CA ASP A 132 13.96 -10.26 0.63
C ASP A 132 14.27 -9.34 1.82
N GLY A 133 15.34 -8.53 1.73
CA GLY A 133 15.70 -7.55 2.75
C GLY A 133 14.68 -6.42 2.89
N LEU A 134 14.18 -5.90 1.77
CA LEU A 134 13.13 -4.87 1.75
C LEU A 134 11.80 -5.46 2.24
N ASP A 135 11.44 -6.66 1.81
CA ASP A 135 10.25 -7.37 2.27
C ASP A 135 10.30 -7.62 3.78
N CYS A 136 11.40 -8.15 4.31
CA CYS A 136 11.59 -8.34 5.75
C CYS A 136 11.37 -7.01 6.49
N THR A 137 11.96 -5.92 5.99
CA THR A 137 11.79 -4.59 6.59
C THR A 137 10.33 -4.18 6.60
N ASN A 138 9.63 -4.33 5.47
CA ASN A 138 8.23 -3.96 5.35
C ASN A 138 7.34 -4.77 6.29
N ILE A 139 7.57 -6.09 6.38
CA ILE A 139 6.86 -7.01 7.29
C ILE A 139 7.07 -6.60 8.75
N PHE A 140 8.30 -6.25 9.16
CA PHE A 140 8.55 -5.77 10.52
C PHE A 140 7.78 -4.48 10.82
N ILE A 141 7.78 -3.51 9.91
CA ILE A 141 7.06 -2.25 10.15
C ILE A 141 5.55 -2.51 10.19
N TYR A 142 5.03 -3.27 9.23
CA TYR A 142 3.59 -3.49 9.10
C TYR A 142 3.00 -4.30 10.27
N TYR A 143 3.61 -5.44 10.62
CA TYR A 143 3.06 -6.37 11.60
C TYR A 143 3.55 -6.14 13.03
N ALA A 144 4.81 -5.73 13.22
CA ALA A 144 5.39 -5.59 14.57
C ALA A 144 5.18 -4.20 15.17
N CYS A 145 4.82 -3.19 14.36
CA CYS A 145 4.73 -1.80 14.81
C CYS A 145 3.30 -1.23 14.71
N ASP A 146 2.99 -0.30 15.61
CA ASP A 146 1.79 0.53 15.58
C ASP A 146 2.09 1.92 16.16
N ARG A 147 1.11 2.82 16.15
CA ARG A 147 1.28 4.21 16.62
C ARG A 147 1.63 4.31 18.11
N GLU A 148 1.36 3.28 18.91
CA GLU A 148 1.71 3.23 20.33
C GLU A 148 3.14 2.70 20.53
N SER A 149 3.48 1.57 19.89
CA SER A 149 4.81 0.95 19.98
C SER A 149 5.88 1.75 19.22
N ARG A 150 5.46 2.49 18.19
CA ARG A 150 6.30 3.15 17.18
C ARG A 150 7.23 2.20 16.44
N VAL A 151 7.95 2.73 15.47
CA VAL A 151 8.93 1.99 14.68
C VAL A 151 10.30 2.02 15.39
N PRO A 152 10.97 0.88 15.57
CA PRO A 152 12.31 0.83 16.17
C PRO A 152 13.35 1.70 15.45
N VAL A 153 14.32 2.23 16.19
CA VAL A 153 15.35 3.13 15.66
C VAL A 153 16.23 2.45 14.61
N GLU A 154 16.43 1.15 14.75
CA GLU A 154 17.15 0.30 13.80
C GLU A 154 16.51 0.38 12.41
N LEU A 155 15.19 0.23 12.30
CA LEU A 155 14.50 0.30 11.01
C LEU A 155 14.55 1.72 10.42
N TRP A 156 14.41 2.74 11.26
CA TRP A 156 14.55 4.13 10.82
C TRP A 156 15.93 4.46 10.22
N LYS A 157 16.98 3.71 10.57
CA LYS A 157 18.31 3.87 9.96
C LYS A 157 18.39 3.31 8.54
N LEU A 158 17.50 2.39 8.18
CA LEU A 158 17.42 1.83 6.82
C LEU A 158 16.81 2.82 5.82
N LEU A 159 15.85 3.65 6.26
CA LEU A 159 15.08 4.51 5.34
C LEU A 159 15.94 5.45 4.47
N PRO A 160 16.94 6.18 4.98
CA PRO A 160 17.83 6.99 4.14
C PRO A 160 18.60 6.15 3.11
N GLN A 161 19.02 4.95 3.48
CA GLN A 161 19.72 4.04 2.57
C GLN A 161 18.77 3.52 1.49
N MET A 162 17.53 3.14 1.84
CA MET A 162 16.49 2.75 0.88
C MET A 162 16.20 3.84 -0.16
N MET A 163 16.13 5.10 0.28
CA MET A 163 15.99 6.24 -0.65
C MET A 163 17.25 6.46 -1.50
N TYR A 164 18.43 6.13 -0.99
CA TYR A 164 19.69 6.27 -1.72
C TYR A 164 19.86 5.21 -2.81
N ILE A 165 19.61 3.93 -2.51
CA ILE A 165 19.80 2.85 -3.50
C ILE A 165 18.84 2.98 -4.69
N THR A 166 17.68 3.62 -4.49
CA THR A 166 16.71 3.90 -5.56
C THR A 166 16.88 5.30 -6.15
N GLY A 167 17.07 6.34 -5.36
CA GLY A 167 17.15 7.73 -5.86
C GLY A 167 18.51 8.13 -6.43
N GLY A 168 19.58 7.46 -5.99
CA GLY A 168 20.96 7.81 -6.33
C GLY A 168 21.40 9.17 -5.78
N ASN A 169 22.55 9.63 -6.25
CA ASN A 169 23.03 10.98 -6.03
C ASN A 169 22.38 11.97 -7.01
N ASP A 170 22.55 13.26 -6.76
CA ASP A 170 22.04 14.33 -7.63
C ASP A 170 22.58 14.25 -9.07
N ASP A 171 23.79 13.70 -9.26
CA ASP A 171 24.46 13.58 -10.55
C ASP A 171 24.09 12.30 -11.32
N ASP A 172 23.43 11.33 -10.67
CA ASP A 172 22.97 10.12 -11.34
C ASP A 172 21.77 10.45 -12.24
N VAL A 173 21.73 10.00 -13.50
CA VAL A 173 20.63 10.39 -14.40
C VAL A 173 19.45 9.41 -14.28
N ASP A 174 19.76 8.14 -14.10
CA ASP A 174 18.80 7.03 -14.19
C ASP A 174 18.33 6.52 -12.81
N GLY A 175 18.73 7.19 -11.73
CA GLY A 175 18.46 6.76 -10.36
C GLY A 175 19.66 6.10 -9.70
N GLY A 176 19.41 5.46 -8.56
CA GLY A 176 20.40 4.69 -7.83
C GLY A 176 20.62 3.30 -8.44
N PHE A 177 21.55 2.54 -7.87
CA PHE A 177 21.98 1.25 -8.41
C PHE A 177 20.93 0.13 -8.30
N ALA A 178 19.85 0.35 -7.53
CA ALA A 178 18.72 -0.56 -7.38
C ALA A 178 17.40 0.20 -7.61
N PHE A 179 17.31 0.95 -8.71
CA PHE A 179 16.15 1.79 -9.04
C PHE A 179 14.85 0.98 -9.16
N GLU A 180 14.94 -0.25 -9.67
CA GLU A 180 13.86 -1.22 -9.80
C GLU A 180 13.17 -1.54 -8.46
N GLN A 181 13.86 -1.33 -7.34
CA GLN A 181 13.34 -1.51 -5.98
C GLN A 181 12.45 -0.35 -5.48
N LEU A 182 12.21 0.65 -6.32
CA LEU A 182 11.38 1.80 -5.98
C LEU A 182 10.01 1.40 -5.40
N PRO A 183 9.22 0.47 -6.00
CA PRO A 183 7.92 0.09 -5.45
C PRO A 183 8.01 -0.46 -4.01
N ALA A 184 9.00 -1.33 -3.73
CA ALA A 184 9.22 -1.90 -2.40
C ALA A 184 9.64 -0.84 -1.37
N VAL A 185 10.51 0.09 -1.77
CA VAL A 185 10.92 1.24 -0.93
C VAL A 185 9.74 2.17 -0.64
N ILE A 186 8.88 2.43 -1.62
CA ILE A 186 7.66 3.23 -1.42
C ILE A 186 6.73 2.54 -0.42
N SER A 187 6.54 1.22 -0.54
CA SER A 187 5.71 0.44 0.39
C SER A 187 6.21 0.56 1.84
N CYS A 188 7.52 0.40 2.06
CA CYS A 188 8.15 0.63 3.36
C CYS A 188 7.90 2.05 3.87
N LEU A 189 8.11 3.05 3.01
CA LEU A 189 7.94 4.47 3.37
C LEU A 189 6.49 4.79 3.79
N GLN A 190 5.48 4.26 3.08
CA GLN A 190 4.08 4.43 3.47
C GLN A 190 3.84 3.91 4.90
N ASN A 191 4.42 2.76 5.24
CA ASN A 191 4.32 2.17 6.58
C ASN A 191 5.08 2.97 7.65
N PHE A 192 6.28 3.48 7.37
CA PHE A 192 6.99 4.39 8.30
C PHE A 192 6.11 5.59 8.67
N VAL A 193 5.48 6.21 7.66
CA VAL A 193 4.60 7.37 7.83
C VAL A 193 3.33 7.00 8.61
N ALA A 194 2.71 5.87 8.31
CA ALA A 194 1.47 5.45 8.95
C ALA A 194 1.65 5.02 10.42
N LYS A 195 2.71 4.25 10.70
CA LYS A 195 2.96 3.67 12.02
C LYS A 195 3.69 4.63 12.97
N ASP A 196 4.56 5.53 12.48
CA ASP A 196 5.29 6.46 13.34
C ASP A 196 5.48 7.86 12.73
N PRO A 197 4.37 8.63 12.57
CA PRO A 197 4.41 9.96 11.98
C PRO A 197 5.24 10.97 12.79
N GLN A 198 5.41 10.75 14.10
CA GLN A 198 6.16 11.67 14.96
C GLN A 198 7.66 11.55 14.73
N THR A 199 8.19 10.32 14.63
CA THR A 199 9.61 10.14 14.29
C THR A 199 9.89 10.56 12.86
N PHE A 200 8.95 10.35 11.93
CA PHE A 200 9.06 10.84 10.54
C PHE A 200 9.33 12.37 10.46
N LEU A 201 8.70 13.14 11.35
CA LEU A 201 8.88 14.59 11.44
C LEU A 201 10.11 15.02 12.28
N SER A 202 10.95 14.07 12.70
CA SER A 202 12.12 14.32 13.54
C SER A 202 13.43 14.08 12.79
N VAL A 203 14.51 14.69 13.28
CA VAL A 203 15.87 14.48 12.76
C VAL A 203 16.43 13.17 13.31
N GLY A 204 16.79 12.25 12.42
CA GLY A 204 17.35 10.96 12.79
C GLY A 204 18.78 11.03 13.32
N GLU A 205 19.26 9.92 13.90
CA GLU A 205 20.64 9.83 14.40
C GLU A 205 21.65 10.01 13.26
N GLY A 206 22.59 10.94 13.41
CA GLY A 206 23.61 11.23 12.39
C GLY A 206 23.11 12.05 11.19
N GLN A 207 21.84 12.49 11.21
CA GLN A 207 21.25 13.28 10.13
C GLN A 207 21.21 14.78 10.47
N THR A 208 21.09 15.62 9.45
CA THR A 208 20.89 17.08 9.59
C THR A 208 19.45 17.51 9.34
N GLU A 209 18.70 16.66 8.64
CA GLU A 209 17.33 16.91 8.18
C GLU A 209 16.40 15.87 8.80
N THR A 210 15.12 16.20 8.84
CA THR A 210 14.09 15.25 9.23
C THR A 210 13.92 14.17 8.18
N TYR A 211 13.40 13.00 8.57
CA TYR A 211 13.04 11.97 7.60
C TYR A 211 12.05 12.50 6.56
N PHE A 212 11.09 13.34 6.97
CA PHE A 212 10.19 14.04 6.07
C PHE A 212 10.92 14.90 5.03
N GLU A 213 11.88 15.73 5.44
CA GLU A 213 12.65 16.57 4.50
C GLU A 213 13.47 15.72 3.52
N LEU A 214 14.05 14.61 3.97
CA LEU A 214 14.74 13.65 3.10
C LEU A 214 13.76 13.01 2.10
N THR A 215 12.59 12.57 2.57
CA THR A 215 11.54 12.01 1.71
C THR A 215 11.03 13.00 0.68
N VAL A 216 10.88 14.28 1.03
CA VAL A 216 10.52 15.32 0.07
C VAL A 216 11.57 15.47 -1.03
N LYS A 217 12.86 15.44 -0.67
CA LYS A 217 13.94 15.47 -1.66
C LYS A 217 13.91 14.23 -2.55
N PHE A 218 13.71 13.06 -1.96
CA PHE A 218 13.56 11.79 -2.67
C PHE A 218 12.39 11.83 -3.66
N ILE A 219 11.19 12.25 -3.24
CA ILE A 219 10.02 12.39 -4.12
C ILE A 219 10.34 13.31 -5.31
N ARG A 220 10.93 14.47 -5.04
CA ARG A 220 11.31 15.41 -6.11
C ARG A 220 12.32 14.80 -7.08
N ARG A 221 13.28 14.05 -6.55
CA ARG A 221 14.31 13.36 -7.34
C ARG A 221 13.68 12.33 -8.28
N ILE A 222 12.81 11.46 -7.77
CA ILE A 222 12.13 10.46 -8.60
C ILE A 222 11.21 11.12 -9.64
N LEU A 223 10.51 12.20 -9.28
CA LEU A 223 9.68 12.93 -10.26
C LEU A 223 10.50 13.56 -11.40
N VAL A 224 11.75 13.98 -11.13
CA VAL A 224 12.67 14.46 -12.18
C VAL A 224 13.09 13.33 -13.13
N ILE A 225 13.36 12.13 -12.61
CA ILE A 225 13.66 10.93 -13.43
C ILE A 225 12.42 10.56 -14.25
N ASN A 226 11.28 10.45 -13.57
CA ASN A 226 9.97 10.16 -14.17
C ASN A 226 9.58 11.13 -15.29
N ALA A 227 9.99 12.41 -15.20
CA ALA A 227 9.73 13.41 -16.24
C ALA A 227 10.25 12.97 -17.62
N GLN A 228 11.30 12.15 -17.68
CA GLN A 228 11.88 11.62 -18.91
C GLN A 228 11.21 10.32 -19.38
N SER A 229 10.52 9.60 -18.48
CA SER A 229 9.81 8.36 -18.79
C SER A 229 8.52 8.62 -19.58
N VAL A 230 8.24 7.78 -20.57
CA VAL A 230 6.99 7.79 -21.35
C VAL A 230 5.86 7.13 -20.56
N HIS A 231 6.16 6.09 -19.78
CA HIS A 231 5.19 5.28 -19.05
C HIS A 231 4.76 5.92 -17.71
N LYS A 232 5.55 6.85 -17.19
CA LYS A 232 5.27 7.60 -15.95
C LYS A 232 5.05 6.74 -14.69
N GLU A 233 5.49 5.50 -14.72
CA GLU A 233 5.24 4.49 -13.69
C GLU A 233 5.94 4.81 -12.37
N ASP A 234 7.19 5.27 -12.41
CA ASP A 234 7.92 5.70 -11.22
C ASP A 234 7.22 6.87 -10.50
N GLY A 235 6.58 7.74 -11.29
CA GLY A 235 5.73 8.81 -10.78
C GLY A 235 4.47 8.28 -10.11
N VAL A 236 3.81 7.27 -10.70
CA VAL A 236 2.68 6.58 -10.06
C VAL A 236 3.09 6.03 -8.70
N ASN A 237 4.18 5.25 -8.66
CA ASN A 237 4.72 4.68 -7.43
C ASN A 237 5.07 5.77 -6.40
N THR A 238 5.83 6.77 -6.80
CA THR A 238 6.29 7.83 -5.88
C THR A 238 5.13 8.63 -5.29
N LEU A 239 4.10 8.95 -6.07
CA LEU A 239 2.95 9.71 -5.58
C LEU A 239 2.15 8.96 -4.50
N ARG A 240 2.23 7.63 -4.42
CA ARG A 240 1.64 6.83 -3.32
C ARG A 240 2.22 7.22 -1.95
N SER A 241 3.52 7.52 -1.89
CA SER A 241 4.15 8.01 -0.65
C SER A 241 3.63 9.40 -0.26
N LEU A 242 3.43 10.28 -1.24
CA LEU A 242 2.88 11.61 -1.01
C LEU A 242 1.41 11.57 -0.55
N ILE A 243 0.62 10.64 -1.10
CA ILE A 243 -0.71 10.31 -0.61
C ILE A 243 -0.66 9.87 0.86
N ALA A 244 0.21 8.92 1.21
CA ALA A 244 0.34 8.45 2.60
C ALA A 244 0.73 9.58 3.57
N ILE A 245 1.63 10.48 3.15
CA ILE A 245 1.99 11.70 3.90
C ILE A 245 0.74 12.56 4.15
N PHE A 246 -0.05 12.86 3.11
CA PHE A 246 -1.24 13.69 3.26
C PHE A 246 -2.32 13.04 4.12
N GLU A 247 -2.55 11.74 3.96
CA GLU A 247 -3.54 10.96 4.71
C GLU A 247 -3.19 10.88 6.21
N ASN A 248 -1.90 10.75 6.56
CA ASN A 248 -1.45 10.50 7.92
C ASN A 248 -1.05 11.75 8.72
N LEU A 249 -0.76 12.87 8.04
CA LEU A 249 -0.31 14.12 8.66
C LEU A 249 -1.27 15.32 8.52
N PRO A 250 -2.61 15.19 8.67
CA PRO A 250 -3.52 16.34 8.59
C PRO A 250 -3.08 17.52 9.48
N GLY A 251 -2.89 18.70 8.85
CA GLY A 251 -2.49 19.94 9.53
C GLY A 251 -1.09 19.96 10.15
N GLN A 252 -0.31 18.88 10.06
CA GLN A 252 1.03 18.79 10.68
C GLN A 252 2.15 19.27 9.74
N ILE A 253 1.88 19.38 8.43
CA ILE A 253 2.85 19.73 7.40
C ILE A 253 2.51 21.03 6.66
N ASP A 254 1.67 21.90 7.25
CA ASP A 254 1.19 23.15 6.64
C ASP A 254 2.32 24.02 6.05
N GLN A 255 3.50 24.03 6.68
CA GLN A 255 4.66 24.81 6.19
C GLN A 255 5.22 24.28 4.86
N ALA A 256 5.10 22.98 4.60
CA ALA A 256 5.57 22.34 3.38
C ALA A 256 4.51 22.31 2.26
N MET A 257 3.23 22.52 2.61
CA MET A 257 2.10 22.48 1.65
C MET A 257 2.30 23.36 0.40
N PRO A 258 2.81 24.62 0.49
CA PRO A 258 3.03 25.42 -0.72
C PRO A 258 3.96 24.75 -1.73
N MET A 259 5.01 24.10 -1.26
CA MET A 259 5.97 23.41 -2.14
C MET A 259 5.37 22.12 -2.70
N LEU A 260 4.72 21.30 -1.85
CA LEU A 260 4.11 20.03 -2.27
C LEU A 260 2.97 20.24 -3.27
N VAL A 261 2.05 21.17 -2.98
CA VAL A 261 0.93 21.49 -3.86
C VAL A 261 1.42 22.17 -5.14
N GLY A 262 2.38 23.10 -5.06
CA GLY A 262 2.97 23.74 -6.24
C GLY A 262 3.61 22.73 -7.21
N MET A 263 4.35 21.75 -6.66
CA MET A 263 4.90 20.64 -7.43
C MET A 263 3.82 19.80 -8.11
N LEU A 264 2.76 19.42 -7.39
CA LEU A 264 1.63 18.67 -7.95
C LEU A 264 0.92 19.43 -9.06
N LEU A 265 0.72 20.74 -8.90
CA LEU A 265 0.09 21.58 -9.92
C LEU A 265 0.93 21.65 -11.19
N ALA A 266 2.26 21.67 -11.07
CA ALA A 266 3.15 21.62 -12.22
C ALA A 266 3.03 20.28 -12.97
N GLU A 267 3.02 19.16 -12.25
CA GLU A 267 2.82 17.83 -12.84
C GLU A 267 1.43 17.69 -13.50
N ILE A 268 0.36 18.14 -12.83
CA ILE A 268 -1.01 18.15 -13.39
C ILE A 268 -1.06 18.95 -14.68
N LYS A 269 -0.43 20.13 -14.70
CA LYS A 269 -0.40 20.97 -15.90
C LYS A 269 0.24 20.24 -17.08
N ILE A 270 1.34 19.51 -16.87
CA ILE A 270 2.02 18.74 -17.91
C ILE A 270 1.18 17.53 -18.34
N ALA A 271 0.63 16.80 -17.37
CA ALA A 271 -0.13 15.58 -17.62
C ALA A 271 -1.44 15.83 -18.40
N PHE A 272 -2.00 17.03 -18.30
CA PHE A 272 -3.27 17.41 -18.92
C PHE A 272 -3.15 18.51 -19.99
N ASP A 273 -1.92 18.85 -20.41
CA ASP A 273 -1.73 19.82 -21.49
C ASP A 273 -2.31 19.33 -22.82
N GLU A 274 -2.69 20.26 -23.70
CA GLU A 274 -3.21 19.92 -25.02
C GLU A 274 -2.15 19.17 -25.84
N GLY A 275 -2.45 17.91 -26.21
CA GLY A 275 -1.52 17.05 -26.95
C GLY A 275 -0.58 16.22 -26.07
N SER A 276 -0.74 16.26 -24.75
CA SER A 276 -0.02 15.38 -23.83
C SER A 276 -0.36 13.90 -24.10
N SER A 277 0.67 13.07 -24.20
CA SER A 277 0.54 11.60 -24.30
C SER A 277 0.64 10.92 -22.94
N CYS A 278 0.34 11.66 -21.87
CA CYS A 278 0.52 11.18 -20.51
C CYS A 278 -0.43 10.01 -20.20
N PRO A 279 0.09 8.89 -19.65
CA PRO A 279 -0.71 7.73 -19.29
C PRO A 279 -1.85 8.04 -18.29
N LYS A 280 -2.96 7.30 -18.42
CA LYS A 280 -4.17 7.53 -17.60
C LYS A 280 -3.93 7.24 -16.12
N ASN A 281 -3.17 6.20 -15.79
CA ASN A 281 -2.78 5.85 -14.43
C ASN A 281 -2.07 7.01 -13.71
N TYR A 282 -1.12 7.68 -14.37
CA TYR A 282 -0.43 8.85 -13.79
C TYR A 282 -1.37 10.05 -13.65
N GLN A 283 -2.21 10.30 -14.65
CA GLN A 283 -3.26 11.32 -14.58
C GLN A 283 -4.22 11.08 -13.38
N SER A 284 -4.66 9.84 -13.18
CA SER A 284 -5.51 9.45 -12.05
C SER A 284 -4.77 9.67 -10.73
N MET A 285 -3.53 9.20 -10.62
CA MET A 285 -2.72 9.33 -9.40
C MET A 285 -2.50 10.79 -8.99
N LEU A 286 -2.26 11.68 -9.95
CA LEU A 286 -2.17 13.12 -9.68
C LEU A 286 -3.48 13.70 -9.12
N MET A 287 -4.63 13.29 -9.66
CA MET A 287 -5.95 13.72 -9.18
C MET A 287 -6.28 13.17 -7.79
N GLN A 288 -5.90 11.93 -7.50
CA GLN A 288 -5.99 11.36 -6.16
C GLN A 288 -5.10 12.12 -5.17
N THR A 289 -3.87 12.46 -5.58
CA THR A 289 -2.91 13.13 -4.71
C THR A 289 -3.36 14.56 -4.36
N ILE A 290 -3.90 15.32 -5.31
CA ILE A 290 -4.46 16.65 -4.99
C ILE A 290 -5.74 16.58 -4.16
N ALA A 291 -6.56 15.53 -4.32
CA ALA A 291 -7.69 15.26 -3.44
C ALA A 291 -7.23 15.01 -2.00
N MET A 292 -6.11 14.31 -1.80
CA MET A 292 -5.52 14.10 -0.48
C MET A 292 -4.86 15.35 0.10
N ALA A 293 -4.29 16.24 -0.73
CA ALA A 293 -3.86 17.56 -0.27
C ALA A 293 -5.04 18.40 0.28
N LEU A 294 -6.22 18.30 -0.36
CA LEU A 294 -7.45 18.93 0.14
C LEU A 294 -7.92 18.27 1.45
N PHE A 295 -7.83 16.95 1.56
CA PHE A 295 -8.15 16.24 2.80
C PHE A 295 -7.22 16.65 3.95
N ASN A 296 -5.92 16.81 3.70
CA ASN A 296 -4.93 17.21 4.68
C ASN A 296 -5.19 18.61 5.25
N ASN A 297 -5.38 19.60 4.38
CA ASN A 297 -5.75 20.98 4.75
C ASN A 297 -6.47 21.69 3.60
N ASN A 298 -7.80 21.63 3.60
CA ASN A 298 -8.64 22.15 2.51
C ASN A 298 -8.49 23.66 2.27
N VAL A 299 -8.49 24.48 3.32
CA VAL A 299 -8.36 25.94 3.22
C VAL A 299 -7.02 26.33 2.65
N LEU A 300 -5.94 25.76 3.18
CA LEU A 300 -4.58 26.08 2.74
C LEU A 300 -4.34 25.62 1.30
N THR A 301 -4.74 24.39 0.96
CA THR A 301 -4.60 23.87 -0.40
C THR A 301 -5.35 24.72 -1.42
N LEU A 302 -6.60 25.09 -1.16
CA LEU A 302 -7.35 25.98 -2.05
C LEU A 302 -6.72 27.38 -2.17
N SER A 303 -6.20 27.92 -1.06
CA SER A 303 -5.47 29.20 -1.10
C SER A 303 -4.23 29.14 -1.98
N ILE A 304 -3.47 28.04 -1.93
CA ILE A 304 -2.28 27.85 -2.77
C ILE A 304 -2.68 27.76 -4.24
N VAL A 305 -3.69 26.93 -4.56
CA VAL A 305 -4.21 26.76 -5.93
C VAL A 305 -4.67 28.09 -6.53
N GLU A 306 -5.34 28.94 -5.74
CA GLU A 306 -5.78 30.28 -6.15
C GLU A 306 -4.60 31.22 -6.38
N GLN A 307 -3.59 31.20 -5.51
CA GLN A 307 -2.38 32.03 -5.66
C GLN A 307 -1.58 31.66 -6.92
N GLU A 308 -1.54 30.38 -7.29
CA GLU A 308 -0.91 29.88 -8.51
C GLU A 308 -1.78 30.10 -9.78
N GLY A 309 -2.98 30.67 -9.63
CA GLY A 309 -3.92 30.90 -10.72
C GLY A 309 -4.43 29.61 -11.37
N GLN A 310 -4.38 28.47 -10.66
CA GLN A 310 -4.73 27.15 -11.18
C GLN A 310 -6.15 26.69 -10.79
N THR A 311 -6.93 27.51 -10.07
CA THR A 311 -8.28 27.13 -9.62
C THR A 311 -9.19 26.72 -10.77
N VAL A 312 -9.33 27.55 -11.81
CA VAL A 312 -10.21 27.21 -12.93
C VAL A 312 -9.71 25.97 -13.69
N PRO A 313 -8.44 25.90 -14.16
CA PRO A 313 -7.93 24.72 -14.87
C PRO A 313 -8.06 23.43 -14.06
N LEU A 314 -7.65 23.44 -12.78
CA LEU A 314 -7.68 22.26 -11.93
C LEU A 314 -9.10 21.70 -11.81
N PHE A 315 -10.07 22.53 -11.43
CA PHE A 315 -11.44 22.09 -11.20
C PHE A 315 -12.15 21.70 -12.50
N SER A 316 -11.89 22.40 -13.61
CA SER A 316 -12.43 21.99 -14.92
C SER A 316 -11.90 20.62 -15.35
N THR A 317 -10.59 20.40 -15.22
CA THR A 317 -9.96 19.10 -15.52
C THR A 317 -10.50 18.02 -14.60
N TRP A 318 -10.52 18.27 -13.28
CA TRP A 318 -10.92 17.27 -12.30
C TRP A 318 -12.37 16.83 -12.48
N LEU A 319 -13.31 17.77 -12.66
CA LEU A 319 -14.73 17.44 -12.89
C LEU A 319 -14.94 16.69 -14.21
N THR A 320 -14.19 17.03 -15.26
CA THR A 320 -14.23 16.30 -16.54
C THR A 320 -13.63 14.90 -16.44
N TYR A 321 -12.63 14.71 -15.57
CA TYR A 321 -11.97 13.43 -15.36
C TYR A 321 -12.76 12.47 -14.46
N MET A 322 -13.73 12.97 -13.68
CA MET A 322 -14.56 12.17 -12.76
C MET A 322 -15.06 10.83 -13.31
N PRO A 323 -15.52 10.72 -14.58
CA PRO A 323 -15.99 9.45 -15.12
C PRO A 323 -14.93 8.37 -15.33
N LYS A 324 -13.64 8.73 -15.21
CA LYS A 324 -12.52 7.82 -15.48
C LYS A 324 -11.99 7.11 -14.24
N PHE A 325 -12.41 7.49 -13.02
CA PHE A 325 -12.07 6.73 -11.82
C PHE A 325 -12.88 5.44 -11.81
N LYS A 326 -12.19 4.30 -11.68
CA LYS A 326 -12.80 2.98 -11.78
C LYS A 326 -12.51 2.11 -10.57
N LEU A 327 -11.39 2.32 -9.90
CA LEU A 327 -10.98 1.48 -8.78
C LEU A 327 -11.50 2.06 -7.46
N GLU A 328 -11.86 1.18 -6.54
CA GLU A 328 -12.50 1.55 -5.27
C GLU A 328 -11.64 2.53 -4.46
N PHE A 329 -10.33 2.27 -4.37
CA PHE A 329 -9.41 3.13 -3.63
C PHE A 329 -9.27 4.53 -4.26
N GLU A 330 -9.34 4.64 -5.60
CA GLU A 330 -9.31 5.93 -6.29
C GLU A 330 -10.56 6.72 -5.92
N ILE A 331 -11.73 6.10 -6.10
CA ILE A 331 -13.02 6.75 -5.85
C ILE A 331 -13.11 7.19 -4.39
N ARG A 332 -12.64 6.36 -3.44
CA ARG A 332 -12.60 6.71 -2.01
C ARG A 332 -11.81 8.00 -1.78
N ARG A 333 -10.59 8.08 -2.29
CA ARG A 333 -9.75 9.29 -2.17
C ARG A 333 -10.42 10.51 -2.80
N ILE A 334 -11.01 10.35 -3.98
CA ILE A 334 -11.74 11.44 -4.65
C ILE A 334 -12.96 11.90 -3.83
N VAL A 335 -13.75 10.98 -3.29
CA VAL A 335 -14.89 11.29 -2.42
C VAL A 335 -14.44 12.10 -1.20
N PHE A 336 -13.38 11.68 -0.51
CA PHE A 336 -12.85 12.42 0.64
C PHE A 336 -12.32 13.81 0.26
N GLY A 337 -11.68 13.97 -0.91
CA GLY A 337 -11.27 15.28 -1.42
C GLY A 337 -12.45 16.22 -1.72
N LEU A 338 -13.52 15.70 -2.32
CA LEU A 338 -14.75 16.48 -2.58
C LEU A 338 -15.47 16.86 -1.27
N LEU A 339 -15.53 15.94 -0.31
CA LEU A 339 -16.08 16.21 1.03
C LEU A 339 -15.26 17.27 1.76
N ALA A 340 -13.93 17.26 1.60
CA ALA A 340 -13.06 18.28 2.18
C ALA A 340 -13.42 19.68 1.66
N ILE A 341 -13.78 19.83 0.38
CA ILE A 341 -14.25 21.11 -0.19
C ILE A 341 -15.57 21.55 0.43
N LEU A 342 -16.53 20.64 0.60
CA LEU A 342 -17.83 20.97 1.22
C LEU A 342 -17.72 21.46 2.67
N ARG A 343 -16.62 21.11 3.35
CA ARG A 343 -16.33 21.48 4.74
C ARG A 343 -15.57 22.81 4.86
N VAL A 344 -15.22 23.46 3.75
CA VAL A 344 -14.56 24.76 3.76
C VAL A 344 -15.54 25.84 4.25
N PRO A 345 -15.16 26.69 5.22
CA PRO A 345 -15.99 27.81 5.63
C PRO A 345 -16.34 28.72 4.45
N ALA A 346 -17.60 29.11 4.29
CA ALA A 346 -18.09 29.85 3.12
C ALA A 346 -17.30 31.14 2.78
N GLY A 347 -16.71 31.81 3.79
CA GLY A 347 -15.90 33.01 3.59
C GLY A 347 -14.47 32.76 3.09
N GLN A 348 -14.03 31.51 3.02
CA GLN A 348 -12.68 31.10 2.60
C GLN A 348 -12.69 30.27 1.31
N LEU A 349 -13.88 29.98 0.77
CA LEU A 349 -14.01 29.23 -0.47
C LEU A 349 -13.78 30.16 -1.68
N PRO A 350 -12.90 29.83 -2.64
CA PRO A 350 -12.73 30.63 -3.83
C PRO A 350 -14.05 30.77 -4.62
N PRO A 351 -14.39 31.96 -5.16
CA PRO A 351 -15.69 32.18 -5.82
C PRO A 351 -15.97 31.22 -6.98
N VAL A 352 -14.92 30.82 -7.70
CA VAL A 352 -15.02 29.82 -8.79
C VAL A 352 -15.44 28.46 -8.24
N VAL A 353 -14.82 28.01 -7.14
CA VAL A 353 -15.14 26.72 -6.51
C VAL A 353 -16.55 26.75 -5.92
N GLN A 354 -16.96 27.89 -5.33
CA GLN A 354 -18.32 28.09 -4.83
C GLN A 354 -19.38 27.85 -5.93
N GLN A 355 -19.12 28.31 -7.15
CA GLN A 355 -20.01 28.10 -8.30
C GLN A 355 -20.09 26.64 -8.75
N GLN A 356 -19.07 25.83 -8.45
CA GLN A 356 -19.01 24.41 -8.82
C GLN A 356 -19.58 23.48 -7.75
N LEU A 357 -19.93 23.98 -6.55
CA LEU A 357 -20.51 23.15 -5.49
C LEU A 357 -21.69 22.28 -5.94
N PRO A 358 -22.64 22.76 -6.77
CA PRO A 358 -23.71 21.91 -7.27
C PRO A 358 -23.22 20.72 -8.10
N GLN A 359 -22.23 20.92 -8.97
CA GLN A 359 -21.62 19.84 -9.75
C GLN A 359 -20.84 18.88 -8.86
N ILE A 360 -20.11 19.39 -7.87
CA ILE A 360 -19.38 18.57 -6.89
C ILE A 360 -20.34 17.63 -6.15
N VAL A 361 -21.49 18.13 -5.68
CA VAL A 361 -22.49 17.29 -5.00
C VAL A 361 -23.16 16.30 -5.96
N GLN A 362 -23.39 16.69 -7.22
CA GLN A 362 -23.85 15.75 -8.25
C GLN A 362 -22.86 14.59 -8.43
N HIS A 363 -21.55 14.87 -8.51
CA HIS A 363 -20.51 13.85 -8.59
C HIS A 363 -20.43 12.99 -7.32
N LEU A 364 -20.54 13.58 -6.12
CA LEU A 364 -20.62 12.82 -4.88
C LEU A 364 -21.79 11.83 -4.88
N GLY A 365 -22.96 12.25 -5.36
CA GLY A 365 -24.11 11.35 -5.51
C GLY A 365 -23.86 10.22 -6.49
N ARG A 366 -23.22 10.51 -7.63
CA ARG A 366 -22.88 9.51 -8.66
C ARG A 366 -21.83 8.51 -8.15
N LEU A 367 -20.75 9.00 -7.56
CA LEU A 367 -19.69 8.16 -7.00
C LEU A 367 -20.20 7.34 -5.82
N GLY A 368 -21.06 7.92 -4.98
CA GLY A 368 -21.72 7.18 -3.89
C GLY A 368 -22.60 6.03 -4.40
N ASP A 369 -23.34 6.22 -5.49
CA ASP A 369 -24.10 5.14 -6.14
C ASP A 369 -23.19 4.02 -6.68
N VAL A 370 -22.07 4.40 -7.28
CA VAL A 370 -21.06 3.47 -7.80
C VAL A 370 -20.48 2.61 -6.65
N VAL A 371 -19.97 3.26 -5.60
CA VAL A 371 -19.43 2.59 -4.40
C VAL A 371 -20.46 1.68 -3.74
N TYR A 372 -21.69 2.16 -3.57
CA TYR A 372 -22.75 1.37 -2.95
C TYR A 372 -23.07 0.09 -3.73
N LYS A 373 -23.17 0.16 -5.06
CA LYS A 373 -23.47 -1.01 -5.89
C LYS A 373 -22.36 -2.04 -5.81
N GLU A 374 -21.11 -1.60 -5.90
CA GLU A 374 -19.96 -2.50 -5.84
C GLU A 374 -19.86 -3.20 -4.49
N ARG A 375 -19.99 -2.43 -3.40
CA ARG A 375 -20.01 -2.99 -2.04
C ARG A 375 -21.15 -3.97 -1.80
N VAL A 376 -22.34 -3.72 -2.37
CA VAL A 376 -23.46 -4.68 -2.31
C VAL A 376 -23.14 -5.96 -3.09
N LYS A 377 -22.60 -5.85 -4.31
CA LYS A 377 -22.18 -7.00 -5.12
C LYS A 377 -21.15 -7.86 -4.38
N ASN A 378 -20.10 -7.22 -3.85
CA ASN A 378 -19.05 -7.90 -3.08
C ASN A 378 -19.58 -8.52 -1.79
N LEU A 379 -20.48 -7.85 -1.09
CA LEU A 379 -21.15 -8.40 0.08
C LEU A 379 -21.99 -9.64 -0.26
N GLU A 380 -22.75 -9.62 -1.36
CA GLU A 380 -23.57 -10.76 -1.78
C GLU A 380 -22.71 -11.98 -2.13
N ASP A 381 -21.60 -11.76 -2.84
CA ASP A 381 -20.60 -12.79 -3.13
C ASP A 381 -19.97 -13.35 -1.84
N ASN A 382 -19.58 -12.48 -0.91
CA ASN A 382 -18.99 -12.88 0.36
C ASN A 382 -20.00 -13.62 1.26
N GLU A 383 -21.26 -13.18 1.30
CA GLU A 383 -22.34 -13.87 2.03
C GLU A 383 -22.61 -15.26 1.44
N LYS A 384 -22.56 -15.40 0.11
CA LYS A 384 -22.67 -16.71 -0.57
C LYS A 384 -21.49 -17.60 -0.19
N TYR A 385 -20.27 -17.07 -0.25
CA TYR A 385 -19.06 -17.78 0.12
C TYR A 385 -19.11 -18.28 1.58
N VAL A 386 -19.49 -17.43 2.53
CA VAL A 386 -19.65 -17.81 3.95
C VAL A 386 -20.69 -18.91 4.16
N ARG A 387 -21.74 -18.97 3.33
CA ARG A 387 -22.81 -19.97 3.43
C ARG A 387 -22.46 -21.31 2.78
N GLU A 388 -21.82 -21.27 1.62
CA GLU A 388 -21.66 -22.43 0.74
C GLU A 388 -20.24 -23.04 0.79
N GLY A 389 -19.25 -22.32 1.31
CA GLY A 389 -17.83 -22.72 1.25
C GLY A 389 -17.30 -22.73 -0.19
N PHE A 390 -16.05 -23.16 -0.38
CA PHE A 390 -15.51 -23.43 -1.72
C PHE A 390 -16.25 -24.62 -2.35
N ASN A 391 -17.25 -24.36 -3.19
CA ASN A 391 -17.79 -25.36 -4.11
C ASN A 391 -17.03 -25.27 -5.45
N SER A 392 -16.09 -26.20 -5.66
CA SER A 392 -15.28 -26.39 -6.88
C SER A 392 -16.08 -26.79 -8.14
N ASP A 393 -17.41 -26.67 -8.15
CA ASP A 393 -18.28 -27.24 -9.19
C ASP A 393 -19.01 -26.16 -10.03
N GLY A 394 -18.42 -24.98 -10.20
CA GLY A 394 -19.05 -23.88 -10.93
C GLY A 394 -18.11 -23.12 -11.86
N ASP A 395 -17.97 -23.64 -13.07
CA ASP A 395 -17.39 -23.07 -14.30
C ASP A 395 -15.96 -22.50 -14.22
N ASP A 396 -15.07 -23.19 -14.94
CA ASP A 396 -13.72 -22.80 -15.33
C ASP A 396 -13.66 -21.34 -15.82
N GLU A 397 -13.25 -20.43 -14.94
CA GLU A 397 -12.26 -19.43 -15.35
C GLU A 397 -10.92 -20.07 -14.99
N GLU A 398 -10.17 -20.47 -16.03
CA GLU A 398 -8.78 -20.91 -15.92
C GLU A 398 -8.03 -19.88 -15.04
N LEU A 399 -7.80 -20.23 -13.78
CA LEU A 399 -6.74 -19.61 -12.99
C LEU A 399 -5.48 -19.94 -13.77
N ASP A 400 -4.90 -18.92 -14.42
CA ASP A 400 -3.70 -19.06 -15.22
C ASP A 400 -2.62 -19.69 -14.32
N ASP A 401 -2.26 -20.94 -14.62
CA ASP A 401 -1.29 -21.77 -13.89
C ASP A 401 0.16 -21.23 -14.03
N ASP A 402 0.34 -20.06 -14.64
CA ASP A 402 1.61 -19.36 -14.83
C ASP A 402 1.87 -18.24 -13.80
N ALA A 403 1.01 -18.08 -12.78
CA ALA A 403 1.34 -17.26 -11.61
C ALA A 403 2.48 -17.92 -10.83
N ASP A 404 3.66 -17.29 -10.86
CA ASP A 404 4.83 -17.64 -10.07
C ASP A 404 4.41 -17.93 -8.61
N GLU A 405 4.61 -19.16 -8.14
CA GLU A 405 4.22 -19.68 -6.81
C GLU A 405 4.95 -18.95 -5.64
N SER A 406 5.61 -17.84 -5.90
CA SER A 406 6.29 -17.02 -4.92
C SER A 406 5.36 -15.95 -4.34
N ASN A 407 4.72 -16.31 -3.23
CA ASN A 407 4.11 -15.43 -2.20
C ASN A 407 2.60 -15.15 -2.33
N PRO A 408 1.77 -15.90 -1.57
CA PRO A 408 0.61 -15.31 -0.93
C PRO A 408 0.82 -15.30 0.58
N SER A 409 0.95 -14.12 1.17
CA SER A 409 0.87 -13.99 2.61
C SER A 409 -0.55 -14.36 3.08
N ALA A 410 -0.71 -14.86 4.31
CA ALA A 410 -2.04 -15.14 4.88
C ALA A 410 -2.99 -13.91 4.94
N TYR A 411 -2.46 -12.71 4.67
CA TYR A 411 -3.22 -11.48 4.47
C TYR A 411 -3.79 -11.38 3.06
N GLU A 412 -3.03 -11.78 2.02
CA GLU A 412 -3.52 -11.90 0.65
C GLU A 412 -4.59 -12.98 0.52
N ASP A 413 -4.47 -14.12 1.20
CA ASP A 413 -5.54 -15.13 1.17
C ASP A 413 -6.84 -14.60 1.78
N MET A 414 -6.74 -13.79 2.85
CA MET A 414 -7.90 -13.16 3.49
C MET A 414 -8.51 -12.05 2.62
N LYS A 415 -7.68 -11.32 1.86
CA LYS A 415 -8.10 -10.24 0.95
C LYS A 415 -8.59 -10.77 -0.40
N LYS A 416 -7.99 -11.84 -0.92
CA LYS A 416 -8.47 -12.62 -2.07
C LYS A 416 -9.78 -13.34 -1.74
N ALA A 417 -9.96 -13.86 -0.51
CA ALA A 417 -11.19 -14.53 -0.08
C ALA A 417 -12.38 -13.59 0.16
N MET A 418 -12.14 -12.32 0.53
CA MET A 418 -13.17 -11.29 0.57
C MET A 418 -12.93 -10.33 -0.58
N LYS A 419 -13.59 -10.54 -1.73
CA LYS A 419 -13.45 -9.72 -2.95
C LYS A 419 -13.68 -8.23 -2.65
N SER A 420 -12.66 -7.50 -2.21
CA SER A 420 -12.62 -6.04 -2.22
C SER A 420 -11.81 -5.63 -3.45
N GLY A 421 -12.27 -4.62 -4.17
CA GLY A 421 -11.47 -3.92 -5.17
C GLY A 421 -11.25 -4.54 -6.56
N LYS A 422 -12.14 -5.40 -7.07
CA LYS A 422 -12.23 -5.58 -8.54
C LYS A 422 -12.54 -4.23 -9.21
N PRO A 423 -12.07 -3.96 -10.44
CA PRO A 423 -12.51 -2.81 -11.21
C PRO A 423 -14.04 -2.84 -11.31
N ILE A 424 -14.66 -1.70 -11.07
CA ILE A 424 -16.13 -1.61 -11.02
C ILE A 424 -16.67 -1.91 -12.42
N ASP A 425 -17.45 -3.00 -12.49
CA ASP A 425 -17.97 -3.62 -13.69
C ASP A 425 -18.70 -2.59 -14.58
N ASP A 426 -18.10 -2.25 -15.71
CA ASP A 426 -18.74 -1.54 -16.82
C ASP A 426 -18.56 -2.44 -18.04
N ASP A 427 -19.67 -2.85 -18.68
CA ASP A 427 -19.80 -3.88 -19.73
C ASP A 427 -18.97 -3.62 -21.03
N ASP A 428 -17.97 -2.73 -21.01
CA ASP A 428 -17.31 -2.13 -22.18
C ASP A 428 -15.76 -2.12 -22.11
N VAL A 429 -15.12 -2.96 -21.28
CA VAL A 429 -13.65 -2.98 -21.17
C VAL A 429 -13.04 -4.23 -21.81
N SER A 430 -12.62 -4.06 -23.05
CA SER A 430 -11.44 -4.76 -23.59
C SER A 430 -10.28 -3.76 -23.59
N ASP A 431 -9.36 -3.84 -22.64
CA ASP A 431 -8.02 -3.27 -22.79
C ASP A 431 -7.05 -4.02 -21.87
N ASP A 432 -6.16 -4.81 -22.48
CA ASP A 432 -5.19 -5.73 -21.88
C ASP A 432 -4.05 -4.98 -21.12
N GLY A 433 -4.35 -3.96 -20.32
CA GLY A 433 -3.33 -3.06 -19.75
C GLY A 433 -3.62 -2.44 -18.37
N ASP A 434 -4.63 -2.93 -17.64
CA ASP A 434 -4.99 -2.41 -16.30
C ASP A 434 -4.50 -3.30 -15.13
N GLU A 435 -4.06 -4.56 -15.35
CA GLU A 435 -3.64 -5.47 -14.27
C GLU A 435 -2.43 -4.96 -13.47
N ASP A 436 -1.34 -4.55 -14.15
CA ASP A 436 -0.13 -4.02 -13.50
C ASP A 436 -0.42 -2.77 -12.65
N TYR A 437 -1.41 -1.95 -13.04
CA TYR A 437 -1.78 -0.76 -12.28
C TYR A 437 -2.50 -1.11 -10.97
N GLU A 438 -3.35 -2.14 -10.98
CA GLU A 438 -4.06 -2.59 -9.78
C GLU A 438 -3.09 -3.18 -8.75
N GLU A 439 -2.13 -3.96 -9.22
CA GLU A 439 -1.05 -4.52 -8.42
C GLU A 439 -0.15 -3.43 -7.83
N ASN A 440 0.32 -2.51 -8.68
CA ASN A 440 1.30 -1.49 -8.28
C ASN A 440 0.71 -0.24 -7.61
N ALA A 441 -0.58 0.07 -7.78
CA ALA A 441 -1.17 1.33 -7.26
C ALA A 441 -2.12 1.16 -6.08
N GLY A 442 -2.67 -0.04 -5.88
CA GLY A 442 -3.83 -0.26 -5.01
C GLY A 442 -3.56 -1.20 -3.85
N GLU A 443 -3.74 -2.49 -4.09
CA GLU A 443 -4.37 -3.35 -3.09
C GLU A 443 -3.46 -4.46 -2.52
N TYR A 444 -2.42 -4.85 -3.24
CA TYR A 444 -1.53 -5.94 -2.82
C TYR A 444 -0.35 -5.46 -1.97
N CYS A 445 -0.17 -4.16 -1.82
CA CYS A 445 0.86 -3.62 -0.93
C CYS A 445 0.43 -3.71 0.53
N LEU A 446 1.36 -4.13 1.41
CA LEU A 446 1.19 -4.12 2.87
C LEU A 446 1.07 -2.67 3.39
N TYR A 447 -0.06 -2.01 3.21
CA TYR A 447 -0.33 -0.67 3.73
C TYR A 447 -1.81 -0.53 4.01
N ASP A 448 -2.15 -0.09 5.22
CA ASP A 448 -3.53 0.22 5.60
C ASP A 448 -3.72 1.74 5.56
N SER A 449 -4.58 2.23 4.67
CA SER A 449 -4.87 3.66 4.63
C SER A 449 -5.69 4.06 5.86
N PRO A 450 -5.41 5.21 6.52
CA PRO A 450 -6.26 5.69 7.61
C PRO A 450 -7.69 6.03 7.13
N LEU A 451 -7.92 6.14 5.82
CA LEU A 451 -9.26 6.32 5.25
C LEU A 451 -10.12 5.07 5.38
N GLU A 452 -9.54 3.87 5.52
CA GLU A 452 -10.27 2.60 5.64
C GLU A 452 -11.13 2.53 6.91
N GLU A 453 -10.72 3.23 7.97
CA GLU A 453 -11.48 3.29 9.23
C GLU A 453 -12.79 4.10 9.11
N THR A 454 -12.88 4.96 8.09
CA THR A 454 -13.98 5.92 7.91
C THR A 454 -14.82 5.56 6.69
N ASP A 455 -16.11 5.31 6.88
CA ASP A 455 -17.01 4.95 5.78
C ASP A 455 -17.40 6.17 4.94
N GLU A 456 -17.07 6.14 3.65
CA GLU A 456 -17.28 7.23 2.71
C GLU A 456 -18.76 7.56 2.48
N LEU A 457 -19.66 6.56 2.40
CA LEU A 457 -21.09 6.79 2.19
C LEU A 457 -21.75 7.45 3.41
N ILE A 458 -21.43 6.96 4.61
CA ILE A 458 -21.88 7.57 5.86
C ILE A 458 -21.34 9.00 5.97
N THR A 459 -20.07 9.22 5.61
CA THR A 459 -19.44 10.55 5.68
C THR A 459 -20.09 11.54 4.70
N ILE A 460 -20.49 11.09 3.50
CA ILE A 460 -21.28 11.91 2.57
C ILE A 460 -22.60 12.33 3.23
N LYS A 461 -23.34 11.37 3.78
CA LYS A 461 -24.62 11.63 4.45
C LYS A 461 -24.48 12.65 5.58
N GLU A 462 -23.54 12.42 6.50
CA GLU A 462 -23.32 13.29 7.65
C GLU A 462 -22.95 14.72 7.21
N THR A 463 -22.11 14.86 6.19
CA THR A 463 -21.70 16.18 5.67
C THR A 463 -22.89 16.92 5.07
N LEU A 464 -23.73 16.24 4.29
CA LEU A 464 -24.93 16.83 3.69
C LEU A 464 -26.00 17.18 4.74
N ASP A 465 -26.20 16.32 5.73
CA ASP A 465 -27.13 16.55 6.85
C ASP A 465 -26.69 17.75 7.68
N GLN A 466 -25.39 17.89 7.97
CA GLN A 466 -24.83 19.05 8.67
C GLN A 466 -25.07 20.35 7.90
N ILE A 467 -24.85 20.36 6.58
CA ILE A 467 -25.13 21.52 5.74
C ILE A 467 -26.63 21.85 5.76
N HIS A 468 -27.50 20.85 5.62
CA HIS A 468 -28.96 21.05 5.64
C HIS A 468 -29.45 21.63 6.97
N GLN A 469 -28.91 21.13 8.09
CA GLN A 469 -29.27 21.59 9.43
C GLN A 469 -28.75 23.01 9.72
N ALA A 470 -27.56 23.35 9.23
CA ALA A 470 -26.96 24.67 9.41
C ALA A 470 -27.58 25.73 8.50
N ASP A 471 -27.80 25.41 7.22
CA ASP A 471 -28.36 26.31 6.22
C ASP A 471 -29.13 25.55 5.12
N GLN A 472 -30.45 25.57 5.21
CA GLN A 472 -31.33 24.95 4.22
C GLN A 472 -31.20 25.58 2.82
N SER A 473 -30.89 26.87 2.73
CA SER A 473 -30.72 27.56 1.44
C SER A 473 -29.41 27.12 0.77
N ALA A 474 -28.35 26.95 1.56
CA ALA A 474 -27.10 26.37 1.08
C ALA A 474 -27.31 24.94 0.57
N PHE A 475 -28.06 24.11 1.31
CA PHE A 475 -28.40 22.76 0.85
C PHE A 475 -29.20 22.75 -0.46
N GLN A 476 -30.19 23.63 -0.61
CA GLN A 476 -30.94 23.78 -1.84
C GLN A 476 -30.06 24.22 -3.02
N TYR A 477 -29.08 25.09 -2.77
CA TYR A 477 -28.13 25.53 -3.77
C TYR A 477 -27.22 24.39 -4.24
N ILE A 478 -26.58 23.68 -3.31
CA ILE A 478 -25.62 22.62 -3.67
C ILE A 478 -26.32 21.38 -4.28
N THR A 479 -27.64 21.24 -4.13
CA THR A 479 -28.40 20.17 -4.79
C THR A 479 -29.14 20.64 -6.05
N SER A 480 -28.93 21.87 -6.50
CA SER A 480 -29.76 22.52 -7.53
C SER A 480 -29.57 21.96 -8.95
N THR A 481 -28.42 21.36 -9.27
CA THR A 481 -28.14 20.78 -10.59
C THR A 481 -28.58 19.33 -10.73
N GLN A 482 -28.91 18.67 -9.62
CA GLN A 482 -29.41 17.29 -9.64
C GLN A 482 -30.86 17.26 -10.13
N THR A 483 -31.17 16.29 -10.99
CA THR A 483 -32.54 15.89 -11.30
C THR A 483 -33.23 15.32 -10.07
N GLU A 484 -34.57 15.28 -10.08
CA GLU A 484 -35.34 14.68 -8.99
C GLU A 484 -35.01 13.19 -8.82
N GLU A 485 -34.72 12.49 -9.92
CA GLU A 485 -34.28 11.10 -9.93
C GLU A 485 -32.89 10.92 -9.31
N GLU A 486 -31.88 11.71 -9.73
CA GLU A 486 -30.54 11.66 -9.14
C GLU A 486 -30.57 11.97 -7.64
N ARG A 487 -31.34 12.98 -7.23
CA ARG A 487 -31.47 13.36 -5.82
C ARG A 487 -32.14 12.25 -5.00
N THR A 488 -33.22 11.65 -5.53
CA THR A 488 -33.91 10.56 -4.85
C THR A 488 -32.98 9.35 -4.68
N LYS A 489 -32.25 9.00 -5.73
CA LYS A 489 -31.29 7.90 -5.71
C LYS A 489 -30.17 8.13 -4.70
N MET A 490 -29.58 9.33 -4.70
CA MET A 490 -28.55 9.70 -3.72
C MET A 490 -29.07 9.56 -2.29
N LEU A 491 -30.26 10.08 -1.98
CA LEU A 491 -30.85 9.96 -0.64
C LEU A 491 -31.16 8.51 -0.26
N GLU A 492 -31.57 7.68 -1.22
CA GLU A 492 -31.81 6.25 -0.99
C GLU A 492 -30.51 5.51 -0.64
N VAL A 493 -29.45 5.70 -1.44
CA VAL A 493 -28.12 5.10 -1.20
C VAL A 493 -27.59 5.50 0.17
N LEU A 494 -27.59 6.81 0.47
CA LEU A 494 -27.13 7.33 1.75
C LEU A 494 -28.00 6.85 2.93
N GLY A 495 -29.29 6.63 2.69
CA GLY A 495 -30.20 6.05 3.68
C GLY A 495 -29.86 4.61 4.07
N LYS A 496 -29.26 3.84 3.15
CA LYS A 496 -28.89 2.42 3.33
C LYS A 496 -27.45 2.20 3.78
N ALA A 497 -26.60 3.24 3.78
CA ALA A 497 -25.17 3.12 4.08
C ALA A 497 -24.87 2.46 5.44
N GLU A 498 -25.61 2.83 6.49
CA GLU A 498 -25.42 2.25 7.84
C GLU A 498 -25.81 0.76 7.89
N GLU A 499 -26.88 0.37 7.21
CA GLU A 499 -27.31 -1.02 7.11
C GLU A 499 -26.29 -1.86 6.33
N LEU A 500 -25.78 -1.32 5.22
CA LEU A 500 -24.74 -1.97 4.42
C LEU A 500 -23.48 -2.25 5.26
N LYS A 501 -22.96 -1.23 5.95
CA LYS A 501 -21.79 -1.36 6.83
C LYS A 501 -22.00 -2.41 7.93
N GLN A 502 -23.20 -2.47 8.51
CA GLN A 502 -23.53 -3.47 9.53
C GLN A 502 -23.57 -4.89 8.95
N ARG A 503 -24.10 -5.07 7.73
CA ARG A 503 -24.11 -6.37 7.05
C ARG A 503 -22.70 -6.84 6.67
N GLU A 504 -21.86 -5.96 6.13
CA GLU A 504 -20.45 -6.27 5.83
C GLU A 504 -19.70 -6.74 7.09
N LYS A 505 -19.87 -6.02 8.20
CA LYS A 505 -19.29 -6.41 9.48
C LYS A 505 -19.79 -7.79 9.94
N ALA A 506 -21.09 -8.04 9.86
CA ALA A 506 -21.67 -9.33 10.22
C ALA A 506 -21.15 -10.47 9.32
N CYS A 507 -20.96 -10.22 8.03
CA CYS A 507 -20.37 -11.17 7.09
C CYS A 507 -18.91 -11.49 7.46
N SER A 508 -18.10 -10.47 7.76
CA SER A 508 -16.71 -10.65 8.20
C SER A 508 -16.61 -11.43 9.53
N GLU A 509 -17.47 -11.15 10.49
CA GLU A 509 -17.55 -11.89 11.76
C GLU A 509 -17.97 -13.35 11.53
N ALA A 510 -18.93 -13.59 10.64
CA ALA A 510 -19.38 -14.94 10.28
C ALA A 510 -18.28 -15.74 9.58
N PHE A 511 -17.52 -15.12 8.68
CA PHE A 511 -16.34 -15.73 8.06
C PHE A 511 -15.30 -16.15 9.12
N LYS A 512 -14.94 -15.25 10.03
CA LYS A 512 -13.96 -15.54 11.10
C LYS A 512 -14.40 -16.67 12.05
N ALA A 513 -15.71 -16.88 12.19
CA ALA A 513 -16.29 -17.93 13.04
C ALA A 513 -16.47 -19.27 12.33
N ASN A 514 -16.38 -19.33 10.99
CA ASN A 514 -16.61 -20.54 10.22
C ASN A 514 -15.29 -21.28 9.97
N GLU A 515 -15.04 -22.36 10.72
CA GLU A 515 -13.86 -23.24 10.52
C GLU A 515 -13.85 -23.99 9.18
N THR A 516 -14.96 -24.00 8.43
CA THR A 516 -15.04 -24.58 7.07
C THR A 516 -14.78 -23.54 5.98
N ALA A 517 -14.75 -22.24 6.34
CA ALA A 517 -14.42 -21.14 5.42
C ALA A 517 -12.98 -20.63 5.60
N LYS A 518 -12.36 -20.90 6.75
CA LYS A 518 -10.89 -20.86 6.93
C LYS A 518 -10.28 -22.13 6.41
#